data_AF-A0A4R4NM78-F1
#
_entry.id   AF-A0A4R4NM78-F1
#
_cell.length_a   1.000
_cell.length_b   1.000
_cell.length_c   1.000
_cell.angle_alpha   90.00
_cell.angle_beta   90.00
_cell.angle_gamma   90.00
#
_symmetry.space_group_name_H-M   'P 1'
#
loop_
_entity.id
_entity.type
_entity.pdbx_description
1 polymer ?
#
loop_
_entity_poly.entity_id
_entity_poly.type
_entity_poly.pdbx_seq_one_letter_code
_entity_poly.pdbx_strand_id
1 'polypeptide(L)'
;GWAERVLSVGRGLLLIDGVDEVPETEREATRRWLRDLLAAFPTGNRWLVTSRPSAIRQDWLTDHGFAELSLSPMSRDDVATFIDRWHAATGTDPALAAELRTAVRTKQELGRLATNPLMCGLICALHRERHGFLPQGRKELYDAALSMLLDRRDTERRVRPTSGRRLPREPQVQLLQKLAYWMIRNGRSEMERADAIAVLASALPAMPYLDADAATLYRYLLERSGLLREPSEGRVDFIHRTFQDYLGGRMAVEELDFPLLVENAHRDQWEDVFRMAVAHARPLERTRLLTELIDVPHGDPSSDRQLRRRRSDRELRQLLVAAASLEHATELDPAVREAVERRLSTFIPPRGPNLARNLADLGGPLALDLLPGPEGLSDDEAYYVVSTAVRIATDAAIPLLARYAAHPSMHVRRELVNYWGSFDTERYAAEVIAYLDPADLDFPVADADELAALRALGGRERIWLTGHLPPSLLIAGIVADRLTFLHLQPVYAQTSLEWLAAFPRLEVVHFSGRRRPVHGVPDSIRVTWH
;
A
#
# COMPACT_ATOMS: atom_id res chain seq x y z
N GLY A 1 9.20 20.58 -29.48
CA GLY A 1 8.11 19.70 -30.00
C GLY A 1 6.72 20.16 -29.52
N TRP A 2 5.63 19.42 -29.82
CA TRP A 2 4.29 19.74 -29.27
C TRP A 2 4.27 19.64 -27.74
N ALA A 3 4.79 18.55 -27.17
CA ALA A 3 4.84 18.33 -25.72
C ALA A 3 5.57 19.46 -25.00
N GLU A 4 6.75 19.85 -25.49
CA GLU A 4 7.52 20.99 -24.98
C GLU A 4 6.71 22.28 -24.93
N ARG A 5 5.96 22.63 -26.00
CA ARG A 5 5.11 23.83 -25.98
C ARG A 5 3.99 23.77 -24.94
N VAL A 6 3.41 22.59 -24.71
CA VAL A 6 2.36 22.41 -23.69
C VAL A 6 2.95 22.57 -22.29
N LEU A 7 4.10 21.95 -22.04
CA LEU A 7 4.81 22.00 -20.76
C LEU A 7 5.37 23.38 -20.46
N SER A 8 5.93 24.08 -21.46
CA SER A 8 6.45 25.46 -21.29
C SER A 8 5.37 26.47 -20.94
N VAL A 9 4.12 26.23 -21.35
CA VAL A 9 2.98 27.10 -21.04
C VAL A 9 2.27 26.66 -19.74
N GLY A 10 2.76 25.62 -19.07
CA GLY A 10 2.25 25.20 -17.77
C GLY A 10 0.85 24.57 -17.81
N ARG A 11 0.51 23.87 -18.90
CA ARG A 11 -0.82 23.23 -19.08
C ARG A 11 -0.76 21.71 -19.16
N GLY A 12 0.38 21.11 -18.83
CA GLY A 12 0.56 19.66 -18.85
C GLY A 12 0.09 19.00 -17.56
N LEU A 13 -0.50 17.82 -17.69
CA LEU A 13 -0.60 16.81 -16.64
C LEU A 13 0.27 15.63 -17.07
N LEU A 14 1.34 15.35 -16.34
CA LEU A 14 2.18 14.18 -16.57
C LEU A 14 1.85 13.11 -15.54
N LEU A 15 1.53 11.93 -16.05
CA LEU A 15 1.26 10.73 -15.27
C LEU A 15 2.42 9.76 -15.50
N ILE A 16 3.21 9.53 -14.47
CA ILE A 16 4.33 8.57 -14.47
C ILE A 16 3.84 7.37 -13.68
N ASP A 17 3.48 6.31 -14.38
CA ASP A 17 2.90 5.11 -13.78
C ASP A 17 3.99 4.10 -13.42
N GLY A 18 3.93 3.51 -12.22
CA GLY A 18 4.69 2.33 -11.82
C GLY A 18 6.21 2.53 -11.72
N VAL A 19 6.70 3.54 -11.02
CA VAL A 19 8.16 3.74 -10.85
C VAL A 19 8.87 2.55 -10.17
N ASP A 20 8.13 1.72 -9.42
CA ASP A 20 8.65 0.49 -8.83
C ASP A 20 9.04 -0.59 -9.85
N GLU A 21 8.53 -0.48 -11.08
CA GLU A 21 8.88 -1.36 -12.21
C GLU A 21 10.27 -1.05 -12.78
N VAL A 22 10.81 0.13 -12.48
CA VAL A 22 12.19 0.48 -12.83
C VAL A 22 13.15 -0.36 -11.97
N PRO A 23 14.16 -1.01 -12.58
CA PRO A 23 15.19 -1.73 -11.85
C PRO A 23 15.85 -0.85 -10.79
N GLU A 24 16.14 -1.41 -9.61
CA GLU A 24 16.70 -0.67 -8.47
C GLU A 24 17.96 0.13 -8.84
N THR A 25 18.83 -0.43 -9.69
CA THR A 25 20.06 0.20 -10.18
C THR A 25 19.82 1.43 -11.05
N GLU A 26 18.64 1.55 -11.67
CA GLU A 26 18.27 2.64 -12.56
C GLU A 26 17.42 3.71 -11.85
N ARG A 27 16.87 3.42 -10.66
CA ARG A 27 15.97 4.34 -9.94
C ARG A 27 16.59 5.71 -9.66
N GLU A 28 17.88 5.78 -9.31
CA GLU A 28 18.55 7.07 -9.08
C GLU A 28 18.78 7.85 -10.39
N ALA A 29 18.94 7.16 -11.52
CA ALA A 29 18.98 7.80 -12.82
C ALA A 29 17.59 8.34 -13.19
N THR A 30 16.53 7.57 -12.96
CA THR A 30 15.14 8.00 -13.15
C THR A 30 14.78 9.18 -12.25
N ARG A 31 15.23 9.18 -10.99
CA ARG A 31 15.07 10.30 -10.05
C ARG A 31 15.69 11.58 -10.60
N ARG A 32 16.95 11.50 -11.07
CA ARG A 32 17.66 12.64 -11.67
C ARG A 32 16.96 13.13 -12.94
N TRP A 33 16.51 12.23 -13.81
CA TRP A 33 15.76 12.57 -15.00
C TRP A 33 14.45 13.30 -14.67
N LEU A 34 13.69 12.83 -13.68
CA LEU A 34 12.47 13.48 -13.22
C LEU A 34 12.75 14.89 -12.66
N ARG A 35 13.82 15.01 -11.85
CA ARG A 35 14.27 16.32 -11.33
C ARG A 35 14.61 17.29 -12.47
N ASP A 36 15.35 16.82 -13.47
CA ASP A 36 15.76 17.67 -14.59
C ASP A 36 14.54 18.13 -15.41
N LEU A 37 13.51 17.30 -15.54
CA LEU A 37 12.22 17.67 -16.14
C LEU A 37 11.45 18.70 -15.32
N LEU A 38 11.40 18.55 -13.99
CA LEU A 38 10.76 19.53 -13.10
C LEU A 38 11.47 20.89 -13.16
N ALA A 39 12.80 20.88 -13.24
CA ALA A 39 13.60 22.10 -13.38
C ALA A 39 13.41 22.78 -14.75
N ALA A 40 13.23 22.00 -15.83
CA ALA A 40 12.98 22.53 -17.16
C ALA A 40 11.57 23.15 -17.29
N PHE A 41 10.58 22.65 -16.55
CA PHE A 41 9.19 23.09 -16.64
C PHE A 41 8.59 23.43 -15.25
N PRO A 42 9.08 24.50 -14.59
CA PRO A 42 8.86 24.73 -13.17
C PRO A 42 7.46 25.23 -12.79
N THR A 43 6.67 25.74 -13.73
CA THR A 43 5.40 26.43 -13.42
C THR A 43 4.21 25.89 -14.19
N GLY A 44 3.05 25.85 -13.51
CA GLY A 44 1.73 25.53 -14.07
C GLY A 44 1.42 24.05 -14.29
N ASN A 45 2.43 23.20 -14.53
CA ASN A 45 2.21 21.78 -14.79
C ASN A 45 1.83 20.99 -13.52
N ARG A 46 1.09 19.91 -13.70
CA ARG A 46 0.78 18.91 -12.67
C ARG A 46 1.51 17.61 -12.96
N TRP A 47 2.01 16.98 -11.91
CA TRP A 47 2.80 15.76 -11.99
C TRP A 47 2.20 14.75 -11.02
N LEU A 48 1.86 13.56 -11.50
CA LEU A 48 1.45 12.43 -10.69
C LEU A 48 2.43 11.30 -10.94
N VAL A 49 2.96 10.74 -9.86
CA VAL A 49 3.87 9.60 -9.90
C VAL A 49 3.25 8.50 -9.06
N THR A 50 3.12 7.29 -9.60
CA THR A 50 2.64 6.13 -8.86
C THR A 50 3.78 5.16 -8.60
N SER A 51 3.73 4.47 -7.46
CA SER A 51 4.68 3.43 -7.10
C SER A 51 4.07 2.52 -6.04
N ARG A 52 4.60 1.30 -5.90
CA ARG A 52 4.27 0.44 -4.75
C ARG A 52 4.84 1.02 -3.45
N PRO A 53 4.10 0.96 -2.32
CA PRO A 53 4.55 1.53 -1.03
C PRO A 53 5.90 1.03 -0.54
N SER A 54 6.25 -0.23 -0.89
CA SER A 54 7.52 -0.81 -0.50
C SER A 54 8.70 -0.30 -1.34
N ALA A 55 8.49 0.04 -2.61
CA ALA A 55 9.58 0.24 -3.57
C ALA A 55 10.34 1.55 -3.44
N ILE A 56 9.75 2.55 -2.77
CA ILE A 56 10.28 3.89 -2.66
C ILE A 56 10.10 4.35 -1.20
N ARG A 57 11.14 4.96 -0.62
CA ARG A 57 11.05 5.53 0.73
C ARG A 57 10.02 6.66 0.75
N GLN A 58 9.21 6.70 1.82
CA GLN A 58 8.50 7.92 2.21
C GLN A 58 9.53 9.04 2.33
N ASP A 59 9.40 10.11 1.52
CA ASP A 59 10.36 11.20 1.30
C ASP A 59 11.09 11.28 -0.05
N TRP A 60 11.03 10.26 -0.92
CA TRP A 60 11.87 10.19 -2.13
C TRP A 60 11.75 11.41 -3.07
N LEU A 61 10.54 11.99 -3.18
CA LEU A 61 10.27 13.20 -3.97
C LEU A 61 9.83 14.39 -3.13
N THR A 62 9.84 14.30 -1.80
CA THR A 62 9.38 15.39 -0.92
C THR A 62 10.24 16.64 -1.09
N ASP A 63 11.56 16.48 -1.25
CA ASP A 63 12.49 17.58 -1.54
C ASP A 63 12.19 18.30 -2.87
N HIS A 64 11.36 17.70 -3.72
CA HIS A 64 10.94 18.23 -5.03
C HIS A 64 9.51 18.77 -5.01
N GLY A 65 8.91 18.94 -3.82
CA GLY A 65 7.58 19.54 -3.65
C GLY A 65 6.42 18.61 -3.98
N PHE A 66 6.65 17.29 -4.03
CA PHE A 66 5.57 16.32 -4.17
C PHE A 66 4.84 16.13 -2.85
N ALA A 67 3.51 16.09 -2.92
CA ALA A 67 2.68 15.54 -1.87
C ALA A 67 2.58 14.02 -2.07
N GLU A 68 2.80 13.27 -1.01
CA GLU A 68 2.68 11.81 -1.02
C GLU A 68 1.26 11.41 -0.66
N LEU A 69 0.67 10.50 -1.44
CA LEU A 69 -0.68 9.99 -1.22
C LEU A 69 -0.65 8.46 -1.30
N SER A 70 -1.32 7.82 -0.37
CA SER A 70 -1.47 6.36 -0.32
C SER A 70 -2.83 5.95 -0.85
N LEU A 71 -2.89 4.95 -1.73
CA LEU A 71 -4.16 4.32 -2.11
C LEU A 71 -4.60 3.36 -1.01
N SER A 72 -5.63 3.76 -0.28
CA SER A 72 -6.20 2.97 0.81
C SER A 72 -6.96 1.74 0.27
N PRO A 73 -7.00 0.63 1.03
CA PRO A 73 -7.87 -0.50 0.72
C PRO A 73 -9.32 -0.02 0.60
N MET A 74 -10.08 -0.61 -0.32
CA MET A 74 -11.50 -0.27 -0.48
C MET A 74 -12.23 -0.52 0.83
N SER A 75 -13.02 0.46 1.27
CA SER A 75 -13.92 0.30 2.42
C SER A 75 -14.99 -0.76 2.11
N ARG A 76 -15.72 -1.20 3.14
CA ARG A 76 -16.84 -2.14 2.92
C ARG A 76 -17.89 -1.59 1.95
N ASP A 77 -18.10 -0.28 1.98
CA ASP A 77 -19.07 0.40 1.12
C ASP A 77 -18.53 0.58 -0.30
N ASP A 78 -17.23 0.82 -0.47
CA ASP A 78 -16.57 0.81 -1.77
C ASP A 78 -16.63 -0.57 -2.41
N VAL A 79 -16.36 -1.64 -1.64
CA VAL A 79 -16.45 -3.03 -2.10
C VAL A 79 -17.88 -3.34 -2.56
N ALA A 80 -18.90 -2.98 -1.76
CA ALA A 80 -20.29 -3.16 -2.13
C ALA A 80 -20.64 -2.40 -3.42
N THR A 81 -20.21 -1.14 -3.52
CA THR A 81 -20.41 -0.29 -4.70
C THR A 81 -19.70 -0.86 -5.93
N PHE A 82 -18.48 -1.38 -5.77
CA PHE A 82 -17.71 -2.02 -6.83
C PHE A 82 -18.45 -3.25 -7.35
N ILE A 83 -18.90 -4.15 -6.47
CA ILE A 83 -19.65 -5.35 -6.83
C ILE A 83 -20.89 -4.99 -7.65
N ASP A 84 -21.66 -4.01 -7.17
CA ASP A 84 -22.91 -3.60 -7.83
C ASP A 84 -22.65 -3.00 -9.21
N ARG A 85 -21.68 -2.07 -9.32
CA ARG A 85 -21.32 -1.44 -10.59
C ARG A 85 -20.73 -2.45 -11.58
N TRP A 86 -19.89 -3.37 -11.12
CA TRP A 86 -19.30 -4.41 -11.97
C TRP A 86 -20.37 -5.35 -12.54
N HIS A 87 -21.31 -5.81 -11.71
CA HIS A 87 -22.39 -6.70 -12.16
C HIS A 87 -23.36 -5.99 -13.10
N ALA A 88 -23.68 -4.72 -12.83
CA ALA A 88 -24.49 -3.89 -13.72
C ALA A 88 -23.82 -3.69 -15.09
N ALA A 89 -22.52 -3.33 -15.11
CA ALA A 89 -21.76 -3.12 -16.33
C ALA A 89 -21.63 -4.38 -17.19
N THR A 90 -21.68 -5.56 -16.57
CA THR A 90 -21.61 -6.84 -17.26
C THR A 90 -22.96 -7.44 -17.64
N GLY A 91 -24.07 -6.76 -17.34
CA GLY A 91 -25.43 -7.25 -17.63
C GLY A 91 -25.82 -8.49 -16.83
N THR A 92 -25.22 -8.70 -15.65
CA THR A 92 -25.49 -9.85 -14.79
C THR A 92 -26.75 -9.63 -13.94
N ASP A 93 -27.43 -10.71 -13.55
CA ASP A 93 -28.60 -10.66 -12.68
C ASP A 93 -28.29 -9.91 -11.36
N PRO A 94 -29.07 -8.89 -10.97
CA PRO A 94 -28.93 -8.21 -9.68
C PRO A 94 -28.97 -9.14 -8.46
N ALA A 95 -29.66 -10.27 -8.54
CA ALA A 95 -29.67 -11.27 -7.46
C ALA A 95 -28.26 -11.82 -7.19
N LEU A 96 -27.47 -12.06 -8.25
CA LEU A 96 -26.10 -12.55 -8.14
C LEU A 96 -25.18 -11.53 -7.44
N ALA A 97 -25.37 -10.24 -7.71
CA ALA A 97 -24.63 -9.18 -7.05
C ALA A 97 -24.96 -9.13 -5.55
N ALA A 98 -26.23 -9.25 -5.19
CA ALA A 98 -26.69 -9.27 -3.80
C ALA A 98 -26.17 -10.49 -3.02
N GLU A 99 -26.15 -11.66 -3.66
CA GLU A 99 -25.54 -12.88 -3.11
C GLU A 99 -24.05 -12.68 -2.84
N LEU A 100 -23.29 -12.16 -3.81
CA LEU A 100 -21.86 -11.90 -3.64
C LEU A 100 -21.61 -10.90 -2.51
N ARG A 101 -22.37 -9.80 -2.47
CA ARG A 101 -22.25 -8.79 -1.41
C ARG A 101 -22.48 -9.40 -0.03
N THR A 102 -23.46 -10.29 0.08
CA THR A 102 -23.73 -11.05 1.31
C THR A 102 -22.58 -11.99 1.65
N ALA A 103 -22.02 -12.70 0.67
CA ALA A 103 -20.89 -13.60 0.87
C ALA A 103 -19.63 -12.85 1.33
N VAL A 104 -19.28 -11.73 0.69
CA VAL A 104 -18.13 -10.89 1.04
C VAL A 104 -18.29 -10.28 2.44
N ARG A 105 -19.52 -9.95 2.85
CA ARG A 105 -19.80 -9.43 4.19
C ARG A 105 -19.75 -10.51 5.28
N THR A 106 -20.21 -11.72 4.99
CA THR A 106 -20.34 -12.80 5.98
C THR A 106 -19.10 -13.68 6.09
N LYS A 107 -18.33 -13.84 5.01
CA LYS A 107 -17.10 -14.65 4.98
C LYS A 107 -15.89 -13.74 5.14
N GLN A 108 -15.31 -13.73 6.33
CA GLN A 108 -14.20 -12.84 6.71
C GLN A 108 -13.03 -12.87 5.71
N GLU A 109 -12.56 -14.06 5.32
CA GLU A 109 -11.42 -14.22 4.40
C GLU A 109 -11.72 -13.65 3.00
N LEU A 110 -12.94 -13.87 2.51
CA LEU A 110 -13.37 -13.31 1.23
C LEU A 110 -13.50 -11.78 1.32
N GLY A 111 -14.02 -11.27 2.43
CA GLY A 111 -14.09 -9.84 2.74
C GLY A 111 -12.73 -9.16 2.74
N ARG A 112 -11.72 -9.79 3.37
CA ARG A 112 -10.33 -9.32 3.38
C ARG A 112 -9.75 -9.22 1.98
N LEU A 113 -9.93 -10.25 1.16
CA LEU A 113 -9.44 -10.26 -0.23
C LEU A 113 -10.13 -9.21 -1.10
N ALA A 114 -11.42 -8.98 -0.91
CA ALA A 114 -12.21 -8.07 -1.73
C ALA A 114 -11.85 -6.58 -1.54
N THR A 115 -11.11 -6.22 -0.48
CA THR A 115 -10.65 -4.83 -0.27
C THR A 115 -9.66 -4.36 -1.34
N ASN A 116 -9.00 -5.29 -2.04
CA ASN A 116 -8.16 -4.97 -3.20
C ASN A 116 -9.01 -4.96 -4.49
N PRO A 117 -9.04 -3.85 -5.28
CA PRO A 117 -9.88 -3.75 -6.47
C PRO A 117 -9.68 -4.85 -7.51
N LEU A 118 -8.44 -5.29 -7.73
CA LEU A 118 -8.15 -6.39 -8.65
C LEU A 118 -8.78 -7.69 -8.15
N MET A 119 -8.56 -8.00 -6.87
CA MET A 119 -9.10 -9.22 -6.26
C MET A 119 -10.62 -9.18 -6.23
N CYS A 120 -11.23 -8.03 -5.93
CA CYS A 120 -12.67 -7.82 -6.02
C CYS A 120 -13.20 -8.10 -7.42
N GLY A 121 -12.52 -7.59 -8.46
CA GLY A 121 -12.83 -7.87 -9.86
C GLY A 121 -12.73 -9.35 -10.21
N LEU A 122 -11.69 -10.05 -9.74
CA LEU A 122 -11.55 -11.51 -9.93
C LEU A 122 -12.65 -12.29 -9.22
N ILE A 123 -12.99 -11.91 -7.99
CA ILE A 123 -14.09 -12.50 -7.22
C ILE A 123 -15.40 -12.31 -7.97
N CYS A 124 -15.69 -11.10 -8.48
CA CYS A 124 -16.89 -10.83 -9.27
C CYS A 124 -16.94 -11.69 -10.54
N ALA A 125 -15.83 -11.76 -11.27
CA ALA A 125 -15.73 -12.56 -12.49
C ALA A 125 -15.97 -14.06 -12.23
N LEU A 126 -15.36 -14.61 -11.17
CA LEU A 126 -15.51 -16.01 -10.79
C LEU A 126 -16.90 -16.32 -10.22
N HIS A 127 -17.46 -15.43 -9.40
CA HIS A 127 -18.80 -15.59 -8.85
C HIS A 127 -19.83 -15.74 -9.97
N ARG A 128 -19.71 -14.90 -11.01
CA ARG A 128 -20.56 -14.96 -12.20
C ARG A 128 -20.41 -16.26 -12.96
N GLU A 129 -19.19 -16.73 -13.15
CA GLU A 129 -18.93 -17.93 -13.95
C GLU A 129 -19.31 -19.23 -13.23
N ARG A 130 -19.09 -19.32 -11.93
CA ARG A 130 -19.29 -20.54 -11.13
C ARG A 130 -20.62 -20.60 -10.39
N HIS A 131 -21.59 -19.76 -10.76
CA HIS A 131 -22.90 -19.70 -10.12
C HIS A 131 -22.85 -19.70 -8.58
N GLY A 132 -21.99 -18.84 -8.00
CA GLY A 132 -21.90 -18.66 -6.54
C GLY A 132 -20.80 -19.44 -5.80
N PHE A 133 -20.08 -20.37 -6.46
CA PHE A 133 -18.95 -21.04 -5.81
C PHE A 133 -17.68 -20.18 -5.81
N LEU A 134 -17.27 -19.73 -4.62
CA LEU A 134 -16.07 -18.93 -4.43
C LEU A 134 -15.00 -19.68 -3.63
N PRO A 135 -13.73 -19.62 -4.08
CA PRO A 135 -12.58 -20.05 -3.30
C PRO A 135 -12.47 -19.32 -1.96
N GLN A 136 -11.84 -19.97 -0.97
CA GLN A 136 -11.71 -19.41 0.38
C GLN A 136 -10.34 -18.76 0.62
N GLY A 137 -9.31 -19.20 -0.10
CA GLY A 137 -7.94 -18.69 0.02
C GLY A 137 -7.46 -17.89 -1.19
N ARG A 138 -6.46 -17.02 -0.96
CA ARG A 138 -5.81 -16.21 -2.01
C ARG A 138 -5.24 -17.05 -3.15
N LYS A 139 -4.53 -18.14 -2.82
CA LYS A 139 -3.98 -19.08 -3.79
C LYS A 139 -5.07 -19.74 -4.63
N GLU A 140 -6.10 -20.30 -3.99
CA GLU A 140 -7.21 -20.94 -4.69
C GLU A 140 -7.95 -19.97 -5.61
N LEU A 141 -8.05 -18.70 -5.20
CA LEU A 141 -8.63 -17.63 -6.01
C LEU A 141 -7.80 -17.36 -7.27
N TYR A 142 -6.47 -17.32 -7.17
CA TYR A 142 -5.59 -17.22 -8.34
C TYR A 142 -5.65 -18.47 -9.22
N ASP A 143 -5.64 -19.68 -8.64
CA ASP A 143 -5.77 -20.93 -9.40
C ASP A 143 -7.09 -20.97 -10.18
N ALA A 144 -8.20 -20.56 -9.53
CA ALA A 144 -9.51 -20.49 -10.15
C ALA A 144 -9.57 -19.42 -11.26
N ALA A 145 -8.98 -18.24 -11.02
CA ALA A 145 -8.88 -17.17 -12.01
C ALA A 145 -8.03 -17.59 -13.21
N LEU A 146 -6.90 -18.25 -13.00
CA LEU A 146 -6.06 -18.80 -14.07
C LEU A 146 -6.81 -19.86 -14.87
N SER A 147 -7.53 -20.78 -14.21
CA SER A 147 -8.39 -21.74 -14.91
C SER A 147 -9.42 -21.03 -15.78
N MET A 148 -10.16 -20.08 -15.21
CA MET A 148 -11.14 -19.27 -15.96
C MET A 148 -10.49 -18.60 -17.17
N LEU A 149 -9.39 -17.85 -16.99
CA LEU A 149 -8.78 -17.07 -18.08
C LEU A 149 -8.26 -17.96 -19.22
N LEU A 150 -7.66 -19.10 -18.87
CA LEU A 150 -7.09 -20.05 -19.84
C LEU A 150 -8.16 -20.93 -20.51
N ASP A 151 -9.27 -21.24 -19.82
CA ASP A 151 -10.35 -22.09 -20.36
C ASP A 151 -11.40 -21.28 -21.15
N ARG A 152 -11.66 -20.03 -20.76
CA ARG A 152 -12.76 -19.18 -21.27
C ARG A 152 -12.48 -18.58 -22.65
N ARG A 153 -11.27 -18.07 -22.90
CA ARG A 153 -10.91 -17.45 -24.20
C ARG A 153 -10.94 -18.43 -25.37
N ASP A 154 -10.88 -19.73 -25.09
CA ASP A 154 -10.99 -20.79 -26.09
C ASP A 154 -12.44 -21.12 -26.44
N THR A 155 -13.35 -21.04 -25.47
CA THR A 155 -14.75 -21.48 -25.62
C THR A 155 -15.65 -20.37 -26.21
N GLU A 156 -15.44 -19.11 -25.80
CA GLU A 156 -16.31 -18.00 -26.21
C GLU A 156 -16.13 -17.55 -27.66
N ARG A 157 -14.97 -17.81 -28.30
CA ARG A 157 -14.72 -17.32 -29.66
C ARG A 157 -15.33 -18.15 -30.79
N ARG A 158 -15.74 -19.41 -30.61
CA ARG A 158 -16.27 -20.30 -31.69
C ARG A 158 -15.49 -20.26 -33.03
N VAL A 159 -14.25 -19.76 -33.03
CA VAL A 159 -13.40 -19.68 -34.21
C VAL A 159 -12.74 -21.05 -34.35
N ARG A 160 -13.08 -21.77 -35.43
CA ARG A 160 -12.38 -22.99 -35.81
C ARG A 160 -10.87 -22.72 -35.76
N PRO A 161 -10.04 -23.58 -35.14
CA PRO A 161 -8.61 -23.36 -35.09
C PRO A 161 -8.10 -23.24 -36.52
N THR A 162 -7.70 -22.03 -36.93
CA THR A 162 -7.26 -21.78 -38.31
C THR A 162 -5.95 -22.50 -38.61
N SER A 163 -5.21 -22.91 -37.58
CA SER A 163 -4.03 -23.75 -37.65
C SER A 163 -3.54 -24.07 -36.23
N GLY A 164 -3.61 -25.34 -35.81
CA GLY A 164 -2.97 -25.81 -34.56
C GLY A 164 -3.91 -26.48 -33.57
N ARG A 165 -3.40 -27.53 -32.91
CA ARG A 165 -4.07 -28.27 -31.83
C ARG A 165 -4.19 -27.35 -30.60
N ARG A 166 -5.32 -27.43 -29.88
CA ARG A 166 -5.54 -26.66 -28.64
C ARG A 166 -4.50 -27.04 -27.59
N LEU A 167 -3.84 -26.06 -26.99
CA LEU A 167 -2.91 -26.29 -25.87
C LEU A 167 -3.69 -26.63 -24.60
N PRO A 168 -3.41 -27.77 -23.96
CA PRO A 168 -3.98 -28.05 -22.64
C PRO A 168 -3.55 -26.97 -21.62
N ARG A 169 -4.36 -26.78 -20.57
CA ARG A 169 -4.13 -25.75 -19.54
C ARG A 169 -2.76 -25.86 -18.88
N GLU A 170 -2.36 -27.07 -18.50
CA GLU A 170 -1.12 -27.30 -17.75
C GLU A 170 0.14 -26.84 -18.52
N PRO A 171 0.35 -27.21 -19.79
CA PRO A 171 1.39 -26.62 -20.64
C PRO A 171 1.34 -25.10 -20.72
N GLN A 172 0.16 -24.49 -20.85
CA GLN A 172 0.04 -23.03 -20.89
C GLN A 172 0.56 -22.41 -19.58
N VAL A 173 0.15 -22.97 -18.43
CA VAL A 173 0.61 -22.52 -17.12
C VAL A 173 2.12 -22.67 -17.00
N GLN A 174 2.71 -23.81 -17.38
CA GLN A 174 4.15 -24.04 -17.32
C GLN A 174 4.95 -23.06 -18.20
N LEU A 175 4.47 -22.76 -19.41
CA LEU A 175 5.12 -21.80 -20.30
C LEU A 175 5.03 -20.38 -19.75
N LEU A 176 3.87 -19.98 -19.20
CA LEU A 176 3.68 -18.68 -18.55
C LEU A 176 4.54 -18.54 -17.28
N GLN A 177 4.69 -19.60 -16.49
CA GLN A 177 5.60 -19.67 -15.34
C GLN A 177 7.04 -19.37 -15.75
N LYS A 178 7.51 -19.96 -16.86
CA LYS A 178 8.87 -19.71 -17.37
C LYS A 178 9.08 -18.26 -17.79
N LEU A 179 8.10 -17.64 -18.46
CA LEU A 179 8.16 -16.22 -18.83
C LEU A 179 8.16 -15.31 -17.60
N ALA A 180 7.24 -15.55 -16.65
CA ALA A 180 7.16 -14.79 -15.40
C ALA A 180 8.46 -14.87 -14.60
N TYR A 181 9.01 -16.09 -14.48
CA TYR A 181 10.24 -16.32 -13.75
C TYR A 181 11.45 -15.66 -14.40
N TRP A 182 11.53 -15.67 -15.73
CA TRP A 182 12.57 -14.94 -16.47
C TRP A 182 12.51 -13.44 -16.14
N MET A 183 11.32 -12.83 -16.16
CA MET A 183 11.16 -11.40 -15.86
C MET A 183 11.62 -11.08 -14.43
N ILE A 184 11.22 -11.90 -13.45
CA ILE A 184 11.62 -11.74 -12.04
C ILE A 184 13.13 -11.88 -11.86
N ARG A 185 13.75 -12.93 -12.44
CA ARG A 185 15.20 -13.15 -12.34
C ARG A 185 16.02 -12.02 -12.92
N ASN A 186 15.52 -11.39 -13.97
CA ASN A 186 16.19 -10.28 -14.63
C ASN A 186 15.78 -8.90 -14.06
N GLY A 187 14.91 -8.85 -13.04
CA GLY A 187 14.44 -7.60 -12.45
C GLY A 187 13.69 -6.71 -13.46
N ARG A 188 12.94 -7.31 -14.38
CA ARG A 188 12.20 -6.63 -15.45
C ARG A 188 10.69 -6.77 -15.25
N SER A 189 9.92 -5.74 -15.61
CA SER A 189 8.45 -5.82 -15.78
C SER A 189 8.04 -6.27 -17.18
N GLU A 190 8.90 -6.02 -18.18
CA GLU A 190 8.67 -6.37 -19.58
C GLU A 190 9.84 -7.18 -20.16
N MET A 191 9.58 -7.99 -21.19
CA MET A 191 10.62 -8.70 -21.93
C MET A 191 10.53 -8.42 -23.43
N GLU A 192 11.64 -8.59 -24.15
CA GLU A 192 11.61 -8.56 -25.61
C GLU A 192 10.92 -9.79 -26.15
N ARG A 193 10.18 -9.63 -27.24
CA ARG A 193 9.56 -10.75 -27.95
C ARG A 193 10.60 -11.82 -28.33
N ALA A 194 11.81 -11.42 -28.71
CA ALA A 194 12.90 -12.34 -29.01
C ALA A 194 13.29 -13.19 -27.80
N ASP A 195 13.43 -12.57 -26.63
CA ASP A 195 13.71 -13.27 -25.37
C ASP A 195 12.56 -14.21 -24.99
N ALA A 196 11.31 -13.76 -25.11
CA ALA A 196 10.14 -14.59 -24.83
C ALA A 196 10.14 -15.86 -25.69
N ILE A 197 10.39 -15.72 -27.00
CA ILE A 197 10.49 -16.85 -27.92
C ILE A 197 11.68 -17.76 -27.54
N ALA A 198 12.82 -17.21 -27.15
CA ALA A 198 13.98 -17.99 -26.72
C ALA A 198 13.71 -18.79 -25.43
N VAL A 199 13.03 -18.18 -24.45
CA VAL A 199 12.58 -18.87 -23.22
C VAL A 199 11.62 -20.01 -23.54
N LEU A 200 10.66 -19.81 -24.46
CA LEU A 200 9.76 -20.87 -24.87
C LEU A 200 10.48 -21.96 -25.67
N ALA A 201 11.42 -21.58 -26.54
CA ALA A 201 12.20 -22.52 -27.33
C ALA A 201 13.06 -23.45 -26.46
N SER A 202 13.62 -22.95 -25.36
CA SER A 202 14.39 -23.77 -24.42
C SER A 202 13.52 -24.73 -23.60
N ALA A 203 12.23 -24.41 -23.43
CA ALA A 203 11.26 -25.25 -22.72
C ALA A 203 10.72 -26.41 -23.58
N LEU A 204 10.63 -26.21 -24.89
CA LEU A 204 10.01 -27.14 -25.83
C LEU A 204 10.58 -28.57 -25.83
N PRO A 205 11.89 -28.81 -25.73
CA PRO A 205 12.44 -30.17 -25.70
C PRO A 205 11.89 -31.04 -24.55
N ALA A 206 11.48 -30.42 -23.43
CA ALA A 206 10.86 -31.12 -22.30
C ALA A 206 9.35 -31.35 -22.48
N MET A 207 8.74 -30.82 -23.55
CA MET A 207 7.31 -30.94 -23.87
C MET A 207 7.10 -31.52 -25.27
N PRO A 208 7.61 -32.73 -25.57
CA PRO A 208 7.63 -33.28 -26.94
C PRO A 208 6.25 -33.56 -27.54
N TYR A 209 5.19 -33.55 -26.73
CA TYR A 209 3.81 -33.70 -27.18
C TYR A 209 3.19 -32.39 -27.71
N LEU A 210 3.88 -31.26 -27.54
CA LEU A 210 3.50 -29.98 -28.13
C LEU A 210 4.01 -29.90 -29.58
N ASP A 211 3.10 -30.09 -30.52
CA ASP A 211 3.39 -29.98 -31.96
C ASP A 211 3.27 -28.52 -32.43
N ALA A 212 4.15 -27.65 -31.92
CA ALA A 212 4.23 -26.23 -32.28
C ALA A 212 5.63 -25.66 -32.01
N ASP A 213 6.08 -24.73 -32.87
CA ASP A 213 7.29 -23.96 -32.61
C ASP A 213 7.08 -22.87 -31.55
N ALA A 214 8.19 -22.36 -31.00
CA ALA A 214 8.16 -21.37 -29.92
C ALA A 214 7.47 -20.06 -30.33
N ALA A 215 7.60 -19.63 -31.58
CA ALA A 215 6.95 -18.42 -32.09
C ALA A 215 5.43 -18.57 -32.21
N THR A 216 4.96 -19.77 -32.52
CA THR A 216 3.52 -20.11 -32.57
C THR A 216 2.95 -20.22 -31.18
N LEU A 217 3.67 -20.86 -30.24
CA LEU A 217 3.29 -20.88 -28.83
C LEU A 217 3.23 -19.48 -28.22
N TYR A 218 4.23 -18.64 -28.51
CA TYR A 218 4.23 -17.23 -28.08
C TYR A 218 2.97 -16.50 -28.52
N ARG A 219 2.65 -16.54 -29.83
CA ARG A 219 1.45 -15.91 -30.38
C ARG A 219 0.18 -16.47 -29.76
N TYR A 220 0.12 -17.80 -29.56
CA TYR A 220 -1.01 -18.43 -28.89
C TYR A 220 -1.20 -17.86 -27.47
N LEU A 221 -0.15 -17.81 -26.66
CA LEU A 221 -0.23 -17.29 -25.30
C LEU A 221 -0.63 -15.81 -25.28
N LEU A 222 -0.06 -14.99 -26.16
CA LEU A 222 -0.40 -13.57 -26.28
C LEU A 222 -1.89 -13.36 -26.62
N GLU A 223 -2.41 -14.11 -27.60
CA GLU A 223 -3.78 -13.94 -28.07
C GLU A 223 -4.82 -14.63 -27.17
N ARG A 224 -4.48 -15.78 -26.60
CA ARG A 224 -5.44 -16.71 -25.98
C ARG A 224 -5.37 -16.80 -24.46
N SER A 225 -4.22 -16.54 -23.82
CA SER A 225 -4.12 -16.71 -22.37
C SER A 225 -4.93 -15.67 -21.57
N GLY A 226 -5.07 -14.45 -22.12
CA GLY A 226 -5.62 -13.31 -21.39
C GLY A 226 -4.71 -12.79 -20.28
N LEU A 227 -3.49 -13.29 -20.18
CA LEU A 227 -2.51 -12.94 -19.15
C LEU A 227 -1.34 -12.13 -19.70
N LEU A 228 -1.07 -12.21 -21.00
CA LEU A 228 -0.03 -11.43 -21.67
C LEU A 228 -0.63 -10.33 -22.54
N ARG A 229 0.10 -9.21 -22.68
CA ARG A 229 -0.20 -8.14 -23.63
C ARG A 229 1.09 -7.63 -24.27
N GLU A 230 0.95 -6.91 -25.38
CA GLU A 230 2.05 -6.26 -26.10
C GLU A 230 1.88 -4.74 -25.94
N PRO A 231 2.51 -4.10 -24.92
CA PRO A 231 2.31 -2.68 -24.61
C PRO A 231 2.93 -1.77 -25.68
N SER A 232 4.00 -2.22 -26.31
CA SER A 232 4.63 -1.58 -27.46
C SER A 232 5.19 -2.64 -28.40
N GLU A 233 5.45 -2.27 -29.65
CA GLU A 233 5.89 -3.22 -30.68
C GLU A 233 7.15 -3.99 -30.23
N GLY A 234 7.04 -5.32 -30.16
CA GLY A 234 8.13 -6.21 -29.78
C GLY A 234 8.39 -6.32 -28.27
N ARG A 235 7.56 -5.72 -27.41
CA ARG A 235 7.61 -5.88 -25.94
C ARG A 235 6.43 -6.71 -25.45
N VAL A 236 6.63 -7.48 -24.40
CA VAL A 236 5.56 -8.27 -23.78
C VAL A 236 5.67 -8.21 -22.26
N ASP A 237 4.53 -8.07 -21.60
CA ASP A 237 4.38 -8.07 -20.16
C ASP A 237 3.12 -8.82 -19.74
N PHE A 238 2.98 -9.03 -18.44
CA PHE A 238 1.74 -9.55 -17.88
C PHE A 238 0.71 -8.44 -17.76
N ILE A 239 -0.55 -8.75 -18.04
CA ILE A 239 -1.68 -7.82 -17.87
C ILE A 239 -1.76 -7.25 -16.44
N HIS A 240 -1.27 -8.02 -15.47
CA HIS A 240 -1.13 -7.58 -14.09
C HIS A 240 0.04 -8.29 -13.42
N ARG A 241 0.88 -7.53 -12.71
CA ARG A 241 2.07 -8.02 -12.01
C ARG A 241 1.78 -9.12 -10.97
N THR A 242 0.62 -9.10 -10.34
CA THR A 242 0.19 -10.18 -9.42
C THR A 242 0.20 -11.56 -10.07
N PHE A 243 -0.17 -11.70 -11.35
CA PHE A 243 -0.08 -13.00 -12.02
C PHE A 243 1.36 -13.39 -12.33
N GLN A 244 2.21 -12.41 -12.64
CA GLN A 244 3.66 -12.62 -12.76
C GLN A 244 4.25 -13.10 -11.44
N ASP A 245 3.96 -12.42 -10.32
CA ASP A 245 4.45 -12.77 -8.98
C ASP A 245 3.98 -14.18 -8.57
N TYR A 246 2.71 -14.52 -8.85
CA TYR A 246 2.13 -15.84 -8.58
C TYR A 246 2.82 -16.96 -9.38
N LEU A 247 2.86 -16.83 -10.71
CA LEU A 247 3.44 -17.84 -11.59
C LEU A 247 4.96 -17.96 -11.41
N GLY A 248 5.63 -16.83 -11.21
CA GLY A 248 7.06 -16.78 -10.97
C GLY A 248 7.47 -17.34 -9.62
N GLY A 249 6.73 -17.05 -8.55
CA GLY A 249 6.93 -17.65 -7.24
C GLY A 249 6.75 -19.17 -7.28
N ARG A 250 5.73 -19.66 -8.01
CA ARG A 250 5.54 -21.09 -8.26
C ARG A 250 6.73 -21.72 -8.99
N MET A 251 7.22 -21.07 -10.05
CA MET A 251 8.37 -21.55 -10.84
C MET A 251 9.65 -21.61 -9.99
N ALA A 252 9.90 -20.60 -9.15
CA ALA A 252 11.07 -20.56 -8.28
C ALA A 252 11.09 -21.73 -7.29
N VAL A 253 9.92 -22.15 -6.79
CA VAL A 253 9.78 -23.35 -5.95
C VAL A 253 10.02 -24.62 -6.74
N GLU A 254 9.43 -24.74 -7.93
CA GLU A 254 9.56 -25.94 -8.78
C GLU A 254 11.02 -26.17 -9.24
N GLU A 255 11.80 -25.10 -9.46
CA GLU A 255 13.23 -25.17 -9.78
C GLU A 255 14.14 -25.28 -8.54
N LEU A 256 13.57 -25.30 -7.32
CA LEU A 256 14.31 -25.34 -6.05
C LEU A 256 15.28 -24.15 -5.86
N ASP A 257 14.99 -23.00 -6.46
CA ASP A 257 15.77 -21.77 -6.38
C ASP A 257 15.53 -21.01 -5.05
N PHE A 258 15.50 -21.76 -3.94
CA PHE A 258 15.32 -21.23 -2.59
C PHE A 258 16.40 -20.21 -2.18
N PRO A 259 17.70 -20.43 -2.48
CA PRO A 259 18.72 -19.44 -2.16
C PRO A 259 18.45 -18.09 -2.83
N LEU A 260 17.94 -18.09 -4.07
CA LEU A 260 17.59 -16.87 -4.79
C LEU A 260 16.42 -16.14 -4.12
N LEU A 261 15.38 -16.87 -3.73
CA LEU A 261 14.22 -16.33 -3.01
C LEU A 261 14.65 -15.70 -1.68
N VAL A 262 15.43 -16.43 -0.87
CA VAL A 262 15.92 -15.96 0.44
C VAL A 262 16.83 -14.76 0.30
N GLU A 263 17.76 -14.79 -0.66
CA GLU A 263 18.71 -13.71 -0.88
C GLU A 263 17.97 -12.40 -1.22
N ASN A 264 16.93 -12.48 -2.06
CA ASN A 264 16.22 -11.31 -2.57
C ASN A 264 14.97 -10.93 -1.77
N ALA A 265 14.51 -11.70 -0.78
CA ALA A 265 13.27 -11.44 -0.03
C ALA A 265 13.20 -10.05 0.65
N HIS A 266 14.35 -9.43 0.93
CA HIS A 266 14.41 -8.06 1.47
C HIS A 266 14.15 -6.96 0.44
N ARG A 267 14.13 -7.30 -0.85
CA ARG A 267 13.86 -6.34 -1.93
C ARG A 267 12.37 -6.30 -2.21
N ASP A 268 11.86 -5.10 -2.41
CA ASP A 268 10.41 -4.86 -2.55
C ASP A 268 9.80 -5.56 -3.75
N GLN A 269 10.58 -5.70 -4.82
CA GLN A 269 10.13 -6.40 -6.02
C GLN A 269 9.91 -7.91 -5.80
N TRP A 270 10.49 -8.47 -4.73
CA TRP A 270 10.46 -9.89 -4.39
C TRP A 270 9.52 -10.21 -3.24
N GLU A 271 8.94 -9.21 -2.56
CA GLU A 271 8.05 -9.40 -1.43
C GLU A 271 6.86 -10.32 -1.79
N ASP A 272 6.10 -9.96 -2.82
CA ASP A 272 4.97 -10.76 -3.29
C ASP A 272 5.42 -12.09 -3.90
N VAL A 273 6.56 -12.11 -4.61
CA VAL A 273 7.14 -13.34 -5.18
C VAL A 273 7.44 -14.35 -4.08
N PHE A 274 8.05 -13.92 -2.97
CA PHE A 274 8.38 -14.78 -1.84
C PHE A 274 7.11 -15.29 -1.15
N ARG A 275 6.11 -14.42 -0.92
CA ARG A 275 4.81 -14.83 -0.36
C ARG A 275 4.12 -15.88 -1.23
N MET A 276 4.15 -15.69 -2.56
CA MET A 276 3.57 -16.66 -3.49
C MET A 276 4.38 -17.97 -3.52
N ALA A 277 5.71 -17.90 -3.42
CA ALA A 277 6.54 -19.11 -3.27
C ALA A 277 6.16 -19.90 -2.00
N VAL A 278 5.97 -19.25 -0.85
CA VAL A 278 5.50 -19.91 0.38
C VAL A 278 4.11 -20.55 0.22
N ALA A 279 3.21 -19.89 -0.52
CA ALA A 279 1.88 -20.43 -0.84
C ALA A 279 1.95 -21.68 -1.74
N HIS A 280 2.92 -21.75 -2.64
CA HIS A 280 3.11 -22.86 -3.58
C HIS A 280 3.95 -24.02 -3.02
N ALA A 281 4.86 -23.75 -2.10
CA ALA A 281 5.77 -24.72 -1.51
C ALA A 281 5.04 -25.88 -0.82
N ARG A 282 5.61 -27.08 -0.93
CA ARG A 282 5.21 -28.23 -0.11
C ARG A 282 5.66 -28.02 1.34
N PRO A 283 5.11 -28.75 2.34
CA PRO A 283 5.42 -28.51 3.74
C PRO A 283 6.92 -28.46 4.07
N LEU A 284 7.71 -29.41 3.56
CA LEU A 284 9.17 -29.45 3.78
C LEU A 284 9.91 -28.29 3.10
N GLU A 285 9.52 -27.92 1.89
CA GLU A 285 10.09 -26.80 1.12
C GLU A 285 9.76 -25.48 1.81
N ARG A 286 8.54 -25.35 2.34
CA ARG A 286 8.07 -24.18 3.09
C ARG A 286 8.84 -24.00 4.39
N THR A 287 9.00 -25.08 5.16
CA THR A 287 9.85 -25.11 6.35
C THR A 287 11.26 -24.65 6.00
N ARG A 288 11.85 -25.20 4.94
CA ARG A 288 13.19 -24.80 4.49
C ARG A 288 13.28 -23.31 4.12
N LEU A 289 12.36 -22.80 3.30
CA LEU A 289 12.32 -21.41 2.87
C LEU A 289 12.23 -20.43 4.05
N LEU A 290 11.31 -20.68 4.99
CA LEU A 290 11.12 -19.80 6.13
C LEU A 290 12.27 -19.89 7.13
N THR A 291 12.79 -21.09 7.39
CA THR A 291 13.98 -21.27 8.25
C THR A 291 15.20 -20.57 7.66
N GLU A 292 15.53 -20.80 6.39
CA GLU A 292 16.66 -20.12 5.73
C GLU A 292 16.48 -18.59 5.68
N LEU A 293 15.24 -18.10 5.58
CA LEU A 293 14.96 -16.65 5.59
C LEU A 293 15.22 -16.01 6.96
N ILE A 294 14.90 -16.70 8.06
CA ILE A 294 15.13 -16.18 9.41
C ILE A 294 16.51 -16.54 9.98
N ASP A 295 17.20 -17.56 9.46
CA ASP A 295 18.56 -17.93 9.85
C ASP A 295 19.61 -17.07 9.12
N VAL A 296 19.55 -15.76 9.33
CA VAL A 296 20.59 -14.84 8.84
C VAL A 296 21.81 -14.91 9.77
N PRO A 297 23.01 -15.26 9.27
CA PRO A 297 24.21 -15.37 10.11
C PRO A 297 24.53 -14.05 10.81
N HIS A 298 24.70 -14.10 12.14
CA HIS A 298 25.27 -13.00 12.91
C HIS A 298 26.69 -12.71 12.41
N GLY A 299 26.85 -11.79 11.47
CA GLY A 299 28.17 -11.53 10.91
C GLY A 299 29.07 -10.73 11.86
N ASP A 300 30.35 -10.71 11.52
CA ASP A 300 31.46 -10.32 12.39
C ASP A 300 31.23 -8.98 13.15
N PRO A 301 31.32 -8.99 14.50
CA PRO A 301 31.32 -7.79 15.34
C PRO A 301 32.56 -6.88 15.16
N SER A 302 33.43 -7.13 14.17
CA SER A 302 34.49 -6.22 13.72
C SER A 302 34.09 -5.29 12.57
N SER A 303 32.95 -5.55 11.92
CA SER A 303 32.48 -4.81 10.74
C SER A 303 32.13 -3.34 11.00
N ASP A 304 32.31 -2.50 9.97
CA ASP A 304 31.97 -1.07 9.97
C ASP A 304 30.48 -0.82 10.32
N ARG A 305 30.22 0.30 10.99
CA ARG A 305 28.89 0.72 11.48
C ARG A 305 27.86 0.79 10.35
N GLN A 306 28.24 1.28 9.17
CA GLN A 306 27.34 1.36 8.02
C GLN A 306 26.94 -0.03 7.50
N LEU A 307 27.89 -0.96 7.49
CA LEU A 307 27.65 -2.35 7.06
C LEU A 307 26.78 -3.11 8.06
N ARG A 308 26.90 -2.83 9.37
CA ARG A 308 25.99 -3.36 10.39
C ARG A 308 24.57 -2.87 10.20
N ARG A 309 24.39 -1.57 9.99
CA ARG A 309 23.05 -0.99 9.79
C ARG A 309 22.33 -1.62 8.60
N ARG A 310 22.99 -1.71 7.44
CA ARG A 310 22.40 -2.36 6.25
C ARG A 310 22.00 -3.81 6.48
N ARG A 311 22.77 -4.55 7.29
CA ARG A 311 22.43 -5.93 7.67
C ARG A 311 21.23 -5.98 8.60
N SER A 312 21.18 -5.14 9.62
CA SER A 312 20.01 -5.06 10.51
C SER A 312 18.73 -4.66 9.76
N ASP A 313 18.83 -3.72 8.82
CA ASP A 313 17.68 -3.30 7.98
C ASP A 313 17.20 -4.46 7.11
N ARG A 314 18.12 -5.21 6.50
CA ARG A 314 17.82 -6.43 5.73
C ARG A 314 17.17 -7.51 6.59
N GLU A 315 17.73 -7.79 7.77
CA GLU A 315 17.21 -8.80 8.70
C GLU A 315 15.78 -8.47 9.15
N LEU A 316 15.52 -7.20 9.50
CA LEU A 316 14.18 -6.77 9.87
C LEU A 316 13.21 -6.97 8.70
N ARG A 317 13.60 -6.55 7.49
CA ARG A 317 12.75 -6.71 6.30
C ARG A 317 12.44 -8.19 6.02
N GLN A 318 13.45 -9.06 6.05
CA GLN A 318 13.26 -10.50 5.86
C GLN A 318 12.33 -11.10 6.92
N LEU A 319 12.48 -10.68 8.18
CA LEU A 319 11.61 -11.14 9.26
C LEU A 319 10.15 -10.71 9.07
N LEU A 320 9.92 -9.47 8.63
CA LEU A 320 8.57 -8.98 8.33
C LEU A 320 7.95 -9.75 7.15
N VAL A 321 8.73 -10.03 6.10
CA VAL A 321 8.29 -10.87 4.97
C VAL A 321 7.98 -12.30 5.42
N ALA A 322 8.81 -12.88 6.29
CA ALA A 322 8.57 -14.20 6.87
C ALA A 322 7.25 -14.23 7.66
N ALA A 323 7.05 -13.25 8.54
CA ALA A 323 5.84 -13.12 9.36
C ALA A 323 4.58 -12.96 8.49
N ALA A 324 4.61 -12.07 7.51
CA ALA A 324 3.50 -11.88 6.57
C ALA A 324 3.28 -13.05 5.61
N SER A 325 4.25 -13.96 5.49
CA SER A 325 4.10 -15.20 4.72
C SER A 325 3.43 -16.32 5.52
N LEU A 326 3.36 -16.22 6.85
CA LEU A 326 2.74 -17.24 7.70
C LEU A 326 1.24 -17.40 7.43
N GLU A 327 0.54 -16.35 6.99
CA GLU A 327 -0.88 -16.43 6.61
C GLU A 327 -1.11 -17.31 5.36
N HIS A 328 -0.10 -17.40 4.49
CA HIS A 328 -0.14 -18.22 3.27
C HIS A 328 0.34 -19.66 3.50
N ALA A 329 0.84 -19.95 4.70
CA ALA A 329 1.38 -21.24 5.09
C ALA A 329 0.28 -22.18 5.58
N THR A 330 -0.38 -22.89 4.66
CA THR A 330 -1.46 -23.84 4.99
C THR A 330 -1.01 -24.94 5.96
N GLU A 331 0.22 -25.45 5.79
CA GLU A 331 0.82 -26.47 6.65
C GLU A 331 2.28 -26.09 6.91
N LEU A 332 2.67 -25.91 8.17
CA LEU A 332 4.03 -25.51 8.54
C LEU A 332 4.41 -26.19 9.84
N ASP A 333 5.68 -26.58 9.96
CA ASP A 333 6.24 -27.06 11.21
C ASP A 333 6.03 -26.01 12.32
N PRO A 334 5.36 -26.34 13.45
CA PRO A 334 5.13 -25.42 14.55
C PRO A 334 6.42 -24.76 15.07
N ALA A 335 7.55 -25.46 15.05
CA ALA A 335 8.84 -24.92 15.50
C ALA A 335 9.31 -23.73 14.65
N VAL A 336 9.01 -23.73 13.34
CA VAL A 336 9.35 -22.62 12.44
C VAL A 336 8.46 -21.42 12.73
N ARG A 337 7.16 -21.65 12.92
CA ARG A 337 6.21 -20.59 13.29
C ARG A 337 6.63 -19.92 14.61
N GLU A 338 6.91 -20.73 15.63
CA GLU A 338 7.40 -20.24 16.92
C GLU A 338 8.74 -19.50 16.79
N ALA A 339 9.64 -19.93 15.91
CA ALA A 339 10.90 -19.23 15.66
C ALA A 339 10.68 -17.85 15.02
N VAL A 340 9.81 -17.74 14.02
CA VAL A 340 9.42 -16.45 13.41
C VAL A 340 8.79 -15.54 14.46
N GLU A 341 7.79 -16.02 15.19
CA GLU A 341 7.07 -15.25 16.21
C GLU A 341 7.99 -14.80 17.36
N ARG A 342 8.88 -15.68 17.83
CA ARG A 342 9.88 -15.36 18.86
C ARG A 342 10.88 -14.32 18.39
N ARG A 343 11.32 -14.36 17.13
CA ARG A 343 12.21 -13.33 16.59
C ARG A 343 11.45 -12.02 16.38
N LEU A 344 10.20 -12.09 15.91
CA LEU A 344 9.34 -10.92 15.72
C LEU A 344 9.06 -10.19 17.03
N SER A 345 8.88 -10.91 18.14
CA SER A 345 8.63 -10.31 19.47
C SER A 345 9.81 -9.49 20.01
N THR A 346 11.00 -9.60 19.41
CA THR A 346 12.14 -8.72 19.71
C THR A 346 12.02 -7.34 19.04
N PHE A 347 11.18 -7.22 18.02
CA PHE A 347 10.93 -5.97 17.28
C PHE A 347 9.53 -5.40 17.54
N ILE A 348 8.56 -6.26 17.87
CA ILE A 348 7.16 -5.90 18.05
C ILE A 348 6.68 -6.31 19.46
N PRO A 349 6.13 -5.38 20.27
CA PRO A 349 5.96 -3.96 20.00
C PRO A 349 7.31 -3.20 19.94
N PRO A 350 7.41 -2.11 19.18
CA PRO A 350 8.59 -1.25 19.19
C PRO A 350 8.81 -0.63 20.57
N ARG A 351 10.03 -0.73 21.10
CA ARG A 351 10.42 -0.21 22.42
C ARG A 351 11.31 1.04 22.35
N GLY A 352 11.23 1.79 21.25
CA GLY A 352 12.03 2.98 21.07
C GLY A 352 11.82 3.68 19.72
N PRO A 353 12.21 4.96 19.63
CA PRO A 353 11.91 5.79 18.47
C PRO A 353 12.64 5.33 17.21
N ASN A 354 13.84 4.76 17.34
CA ASN A 354 14.60 4.25 16.21
C ASN A 354 13.96 2.99 15.63
N LEU A 355 13.46 2.09 16.49
CA LEU A 355 12.81 0.87 16.06
C LEU A 355 11.43 1.15 15.45
N ALA A 356 10.64 2.04 16.06
CA ALA A 356 9.38 2.52 15.50
C ALA A 356 9.57 3.12 14.10
N ARG A 357 10.58 3.99 13.96
CA ARG A 357 10.97 4.56 12.67
C ARG A 357 11.36 3.49 11.65
N ASN A 358 12.22 2.55 12.04
CA ASN A 358 12.69 1.51 11.14
C ASN A 358 11.55 0.56 10.72
N LEU A 359 10.64 0.20 11.63
CA LEU A 359 9.46 -0.61 11.30
C LEU A 359 8.54 0.11 10.31
N ALA A 360 8.33 1.41 10.47
CA ALA A 360 7.55 2.18 9.51
C ALA A 360 8.28 2.28 8.15
N ASP A 361 9.53 2.75 8.15
CA ASP A 361 10.31 3.01 6.93
C ASP A 361 10.62 1.73 6.12
N LEU A 362 10.88 0.60 6.80
CA LEU A 362 11.26 -0.67 6.16
C LEU A 362 10.10 -1.65 6.07
N GLY A 363 9.15 -1.61 7.00
CA GLY A 363 7.99 -2.50 6.99
C GLY A 363 6.85 -1.97 6.14
N GLY A 364 6.64 -0.65 6.12
CA GLY A 364 5.50 -0.05 5.42
C GLY A 364 4.19 -0.73 5.81
N PRO A 365 3.27 -0.97 4.86
CA PRO A 365 2.02 -1.67 5.13
C PRO A 365 2.18 -3.06 5.75
N LEU A 366 3.29 -3.76 5.48
CA LEU A 366 3.56 -5.11 6.01
C LEU A 366 3.65 -5.12 7.54
N ALA A 367 4.15 -4.03 8.14
CA ALA A 367 4.27 -3.93 9.58
C ALA A 367 2.92 -3.70 10.25
N LEU A 368 1.94 -3.06 9.59
CA LEU A 368 0.65 -2.71 10.20
C LEU A 368 -0.11 -3.95 10.69
N ASP A 369 -0.13 -5.02 9.89
CA ASP A 369 -0.83 -6.26 10.23
C ASP A 369 -0.16 -7.01 11.41
N LEU A 370 1.08 -6.65 11.74
CA LEU A 370 1.86 -7.26 12.81
C LEU A 370 1.83 -6.43 14.10
N LEU A 371 1.42 -5.16 14.05
CA LEU A 371 1.38 -4.30 15.23
C LEU A 371 0.25 -4.73 16.19
N PRO A 372 0.54 -4.85 17.50
CA PRO A 372 -0.45 -5.26 18.50
C PRO A 372 -1.46 -4.14 18.77
N GLY A 373 -2.57 -4.49 19.42
CA GLY A 373 -3.45 -3.49 20.02
C GLY A 373 -2.98 -3.04 21.40
N PRO A 374 -3.74 -2.17 22.08
CA PRO A 374 -3.36 -1.60 23.37
C PRO A 374 -3.31 -2.62 24.51
N GLU A 375 -3.90 -3.80 24.34
CA GLU A 375 -4.07 -4.77 25.42
C GLU A 375 -2.72 -5.35 25.89
N GLY A 376 -2.37 -5.09 27.15
CA GLY A 376 -1.14 -5.63 27.77
C GLY A 376 0.14 -4.86 27.44
N LEU A 377 0.05 -3.71 26.78
CA LEU A 377 1.21 -2.84 26.51
C LEU A 377 1.45 -1.83 27.64
N SER A 378 2.71 -1.46 27.83
CA SER A 378 3.05 -0.24 28.59
C SER A 378 2.69 1.03 27.79
N ASP A 379 2.56 2.17 28.48
CA ASP A 379 2.29 3.47 27.84
C ASP A 379 3.33 3.83 26.76
N ASP A 380 4.60 3.51 27.02
CA ASP A 380 5.70 3.75 26.08
C ASP A 380 5.60 2.83 24.84
N GLU A 381 5.30 1.55 25.04
CA GLU A 381 5.10 0.60 23.93
C GLU A 381 3.89 0.99 23.09
N ALA A 382 2.77 1.37 23.72
CA ALA A 382 1.58 1.88 23.05
C ALA A 382 1.89 3.14 22.23
N TYR A 383 2.66 4.08 22.79
CA TYR A 383 3.10 5.28 22.09
C TYR A 383 3.92 4.94 20.85
N TYR A 384 4.89 4.03 20.95
CA TYR A 384 5.71 3.65 19.78
C TYR A 384 4.94 2.83 18.74
N VAL A 385 3.94 2.03 19.13
CA VAL A 385 3.03 1.37 18.19
C VAL A 385 2.24 2.40 17.40
N VAL A 386 1.61 3.36 18.09
CA VAL A 386 0.87 4.45 17.45
C VAL A 386 1.80 5.27 16.56
N SER A 387 2.99 5.65 17.04
CA SER A 387 3.98 6.41 16.27
C SER A 387 4.45 5.67 15.01
N THR A 388 4.57 4.34 15.07
CA THR A 388 4.86 3.51 13.89
C THR A 388 3.71 3.55 12.89
N ALA A 389 2.47 3.32 13.37
CA ALA A 389 1.28 3.28 12.52
C ALA A 389 0.96 4.64 11.87
N VAL A 390 1.07 5.75 12.61
CA VAL A 390 0.86 7.10 12.05
C VAL A 390 1.93 7.47 11.02
N ARG A 391 3.17 7.01 11.22
CA ARG A 391 4.26 7.23 10.26
C ARG A 391 4.06 6.46 8.96
N ILE A 392 3.49 5.26 9.00
CA ILE A 392 3.16 4.51 7.77
C ILE A 392 2.10 5.27 6.94
N ALA A 393 1.28 6.12 7.56
CA ALA A 393 0.46 7.14 6.89
C ALA A 393 -0.41 6.59 5.74
N THR A 394 -1.16 5.54 6.04
CA THR A 394 -2.16 4.95 5.13
C THR A 394 -3.44 4.68 5.90
N ASP A 395 -4.62 4.86 5.28
CA ASP A 395 -5.89 4.66 6.00
C ASP A 395 -6.10 3.21 6.44
N ALA A 396 -5.30 2.26 5.95
CA ALA A 396 -5.25 0.90 6.49
C ALA A 396 -4.84 0.86 7.97
N ALA A 397 -4.16 1.90 8.48
CA ALA A 397 -3.80 2.03 9.89
C ALA A 397 -4.97 2.50 10.78
N ILE A 398 -6.03 3.12 10.22
CA ILE A 398 -7.14 3.70 11.00
C ILE A 398 -7.79 2.67 11.95
N PRO A 399 -8.12 1.44 11.52
CA PRO A 399 -8.71 0.46 12.42
C PRO A 399 -7.82 0.07 13.60
N LEU A 400 -6.50 0.08 13.42
CA LEU A 400 -5.54 -0.13 14.50
C LEU A 400 -5.51 1.09 15.44
N LEU A 401 -5.37 2.29 14.88
CA LEU A 401 -5.31 3.54 15.64
C LEU A 401 -6.59 3.81 16.45
N ALA A 402 -7.76 3.45 15.91
CA ALA A 402 -9.05 3.54 16.59
C ALA A 402 -9.08 2.71 17.89
N ARG A 403 -8.37 1.57 17.96
CA ARG A 403 -8.27 0.77 19.19
C ARG A 403 -7.52 1.52 20.31
N TYR A 404 -6.64 2.45 19.96
CA TYR A 404 -5.90 3.29 20.91
C TYR A 404 -6.64 4.59 21.28
N ALA A 405 -7.79 4.90 20.67
CA ALA A 405 -8.51 6.16 20.92
C ALA A 405 -8.91 6.33 22.39
N ALA A 406 -9.25 5.25 23.09
CA ALA A 406 -9.62 5.30 24.51
C ALA A 406 -8.43 5.11 25.47
N HIS A 407 -7.19 5.18 24.99
CA HIS A 407 -6.01 4.90 25.81
C HIS A 407 -5.80 5.99 26.90
N PRO A 408 -5.48 5.62 28.16
CA PRO A 408 -5.40 6.58 29.27
C PRO A 408 -4.24 7.57 29.13
N SER A 409 -3.09 7.12 28.60
CA SER A 409 -1.91 7.97 28.42
C SER A 409 -2.18 9.15 27.48
N MET A 410 -1.94 10.36 28.00
CA MET A 410 -2.02 11.61 27.24
C MET A 410 -1.03 11.62 26.06
N HIS A 411 0.14 11.01 26.19
CA HIS A 411 1.15 10.99 25.13
C HIS A 411 0.66 10.19 23.91
N VAL A 412 0.00 9.06 24.14
CA VAL A 412 -0.64 8.25 23.08
C VAL A 412 -1.75 9.02 22.40
N ARG A 413 -2.67 9.62 23.17
CA ARG A 413 -3.78 10.42 22.62
C ARG A 413 -3.28 11.62 21.82
N ARG A 414 -2.25 12.31 22.29
CA ARG A 414 -1.63 13.43 21.58
C ARG A 414 -1.00 12.99 20.26
N GLU A 415 -0.34 11.84 20.23
CA GLU A 415 0.22 11.29 18.99
C GLU A 415 -0.88 10.98 17.96
N LEU A 416 -2.02 10.43 18.36
CA LEU A 416 -3.19 10.21 17.48
C LEU A 416 -3.71 11.54 16.89
N VAL A 417 -3.81 12.58 17.73
CA VAL A 417 -4.32 13.89 17.31
C VAL A 417 -3.34 14.63 16.38
N ASN A 418 -2.03 14.55 16.64
CA ASN A 418 -1.04 15.33 15.89
C ASN A 418 -0.98 14.98 14.39
N TYR A 419 -1.31 13.74 14.03
CA TYR A 419 -1.12 13.21 12.67
C TYR A 419 -2.43 12.89 11.94
N TRP A 420 -3.58 13.30 12.46
CA TRP A 420 -4.87 12.97 11.85
C TRP A 420 -5.03 13.54 10.42
N GLY A 421 -4.42 14.69 10.13
CA GLY A 421 -4.39 15.29 8.78
C GLY A 421 -3.58 14.51 7.73
N SER A 422 -2.86 13.46 8.15
CA SER A 422 -2.15 12.55 7.23
C SER A 422 -3.05 11.44 6.66
N PHE A 423 -4.33 11.41 7.03
CA PHE A 423 -5.30 10.38 6.67
C PHE A 423 -6.54 11.01 6.04
N ASP A 424 -7.45 10.17 5.53
CA ASP A 424 -8.80 10.65 5.16
C ASP A 424 -9.46 11.33 6.37
N THR A 425 -9.66 12.64 6.26
CA THR A 425 -10.05 13.51 7.37
C THR A 425 -11.40 13.12 7.98
N GLU A 426 -12.39 12.83 7.14
CA GLU A 426 -13.75 12.50 7.59
C GLU A 426 -13.75 11.15 8.30
N ARG A 427 -13.11 10.14 7.70
CA ARG A 427 -13.02 8.79 8.26
C ARG A 427 -12.22 8.76 9.56
N TYR A 428 -11.05 9.39 9.58
CA TYR A 428 -10.21 9.45 10.78
C TYR A 428 -10.93 10.20 11.92
N ALA A 429 -11.63 11.29 11.58
CA ALA A 429 -12.44 12.01 12.55
C ALA A 429 -13.52 11.13 13.17
N ALA A 430 -14.25 10.37 12.35
CA ALA A 430 -15.34 9.51 12.78
C ALA A 430 -14.86 8.28 13.57
N GLU A 431 -13.76 7.64 13.17
CA GLU A 431 -13.28 6.38 13.76
C GLU A 431 -12.31 6.58 14.94
N VAL A 432 -11.56 7.69 14.99
CA VAL A 432 -10.53 7.94 16.01
C VAL A 432 -10.88 9.17 16.84
N ILE A 433 -11.00 10.34 16.21
CA ILE A 433 -11.14 11.62 16.95
C ILE A 433 -12.44 11.70 17.75
N ALA A 434 -13.51 11.08 17.25
CA ALA A 434 -14.81 11.02 17.91
C ALA A 434 -14.76 10.30 19.28
N TYR A 435 -13.83 9.37 19.47
CA TYR A 435 -13.74 8.51 20.64
C TYR A 435 -12.61 8.90 21.61
N LEU A 436 -11.80 9.89 21.27
CA LEU A 436 -10.76 10.42 22.16
C LEU A 436 -11.39 11.21 23.32
N ASP A 437 -10.86 11.01 24.53
CA ASP A 437 -11.04 11.98 25.61
C ASP A 437 -10.28 13.28 25.25
N PRO A 438 -10.98 14.41 25.01
CA PRO A 438 -10.38 15.64 24.50
C PRO A 438 -9.63 16.45 25.56
N ALA A 439 -9.65 16.04 26.83
CA ALA A 439 -9.01 16.76 27.93
C ALA A 439 -7.52 17.04 27.64
N ASP A 440 -7.13 18.32 27.74
CA ASP A 440 -5.75 18.81 27.54
C ASP A 440 -5.12 18.48 26.17
N LEU A 441 -5.91 18.16 25.15
CA LEU A 441 -5.44 17.92 23.77
C LEU A 441 -5.67 19.15 22.89
N ASP A 442 -4.60 19.60 22.23
CA ASP A 442 -4.68 20.62 21.18
C ASP A 442 -4.94 19.95 19.83
N PHE A 443 -6.08 20.25 19.19
CA PHE A 443 -6.46 19.65 17.90
C PHE A 443 -5.90 20.47 16.73
N PRO A 444 -4.91 19.96 15.95
CA PRO A 444 -4.37 20.68 14.82
C PRO A 444 -5.40 20.81 13.71
N VAL A 445 -5.45 21.97 13.06
CA VAL A 445 -6.33 22.31 11.93
C VAL A 445 -5.51 23.02 10.86
N ALA A 446 -5.31 22.36 9.73
CA ALA A 446 -4.56 22.81 8.58
C ALA A 446 -5.44 23.46 7.51
N ASP A 447 -6.65 22.93 7.29
CA ASP A 447 -7.54 23.34 6.22
C ASP A 447 -9.03 23.36 6.61
N ALA A 448 -9.89 23.64 5.62
CA ALA A 448 -11.32 23.77 5.81
C ALA A 448 -12.01 22.42 6.07
N ASP A 449 -11.47 21.31 5.55
CA ASP A 449 -12.05 19.98 5.68
C ASP A 449 -11.83 19.47 7.11
N GLU A 450 -10.63 19.66 7.66
CA GLU A 450 -10.33 19.40 9.06
C GLU A 450 -11.21 20.24 10.00
N LEU A 451 -11.39 21.53 9.68
CA LEU A 451 -12.25 22.40 10.47
C LEU A 451 -13.72 21.93 10.45
N ALA A 452 -14.21 21.52 9.28
CA ALA A 452 -15.57 21.00 9.11
C ALA A 452 -15.76 19.67 9.87
N ALA A 453 -14.77 18.77 9.83
CA ALA A 453 -14.80 17.51 10.55
C ALA A 453 -14.88 17.72 12.08
N LEU A 454 -14.06 18.60 12.65
CA LEU A 454 -14.16 18.93 14.09
C LEU A 454 -15.51 19.56 14.45
N ARG A 455 -16.06 20.41 13.59
CA ARG A 455 -17.39 20.99 13.78
C ARG A 455 -18.47 19.91 13.81
N ALA A 456 -18.41 18.94 12.91
CA ALA A 456 -19.35 17.82 12.84
C ALA A 456 -19.33 16.97 14.13
N LEU A 457 -18.18 16.88 14.79
CA LEU A 457 -18.02 16.24 16.11
C LEU A 457 -18.44 17.13 17.29
N GLY A 458 -19.10 18.25 17.02
CA GLY A 458 -19.56 19.21 18.03
C GLY A 458 -18.47 20.15 18.55
N GLY A 459 -17.34 20.30 17.85
CA GLY A 459 -16.24 21.20 18.20
C GLY A 459 -15.29 20.68 19.27
N ARG A 460 -14.24 21.46 19.54
CA ARG A 460 -13.19 21.18 20.53
C ARG A 460 -12.84 22.42 21.34
N GLU A 461 -12.41 22.20 22.58
CA GLU A 461 -12.07 23.29 23.52
C GLU A 461 -10.74 23.95 23.16
N ARG A 462 -9.78 23.16 22.68
CA ARG A 462 -8.44 23.61 22.34
C ARG A 462 -8.16 23.30 20.87
N ILE A 463 -7.97 24.34 20.07
CA ILE A 463 -7.69 24.21 18.63
C ILE A 463 -6.30 24.80 18.34
N TRP A 464 -5.51 24.11 17.52
CA TRP A 464 -4.22 24.58 17.03
C TRP A 464 -4.28 24.77 15.52
N LEU A 465 -4.20 26.02 15.05
CA LEU A 465 -4.12 26.29 13.62
C LEU A 465 -2.71 26.02 13.11
N THR A 466 -2.56 24.94 12.35
CA THR A 466 -1.33 24.54 11.67
C THR A 466 -1.27 25.03 10.23
N GLY A 467 -2.40 25.46 9.67
CA GLY A 467 -2.50 26.12 8.38
C GLY A 467 -3.04 27.54 8.45
N HIS A 468 -3.13 28.18 7.29
CA HIS A 468 -3.63 29.55 7.16
C HIS A 468 -5.06 29.56 6.61
N LEU A 469 -6.02 29.79 7.51
CA LEU A 469 -7.43 29.92 7.21
C LEU A 469 -7.88 31.37 7.43
N PRO A 470 -8.70 31.94 6.53
CA PRO A 470 -9.24 33.27 6.73
C PRO A 470 -10.14 33.30 7.98
N PRO A 471 -10.14 34.40 8.77
CA PRO A 471 -10.97 34.53 9.97
C PRO A 471 -12.46 34.24 9.75
N SER A 472 -13.00 34.56 8.58
CA SER A 472 -14.40 34.27 8.24
C SER A 472 -14.72 32.77 8.27
N LEU A 473 -13.81 31.91 7.79
CA LEU A 473 -13.98 30.46 7.86
C LEU A 473 -13.81 29.95 9.29
N LEU A 474 -12.89 30.53 10.07
CA LEU A 474 -12.72 30.17 11.48
C LEU A 474 -13.97 30.46 12.31
N ILE A 475 -14.57 31.64 12.14
CA ILE A 475 -15.83 32.02 12.82
C ILE A 475 -16.96 31.05 12.43
N ALA A 476 -17.08 30.71 11.14
CA ALA A 476 -18.14 29.83 10.67
C ALA A 476 -17.94 28.36 11.08
N GLY A 477 -16.69 27.90 11.10
CA GLY A 477 -16.33 26.52 11.34
C GLY A 477 -16.22 26.15 12.81
N ILE A 478 -15.63 27.01 13.65
CA ILE A 478 -15.45 26.70 15.07
C ILE A 478 -16.80 26.80 15.82
N VAL A 479 -17.02 25.89 16.77
CA VAL A 479 -18.20 25.94 17.65
C VAL A 479 -17.94 26.96 18.77
N ALA A 480 -18.62 28.11 18.68
CA ALA A 480 -18.29 29.28 19.47
C ALA A 480 -18.32 29.08 20.99
N ASP A 481 -19.30 28.33 21.49
CA ASP A 481 -19.50 28.10 22.92
C ASP A 481 -18.60 26.99 23.51
N ARG A 482 -17.71 26.41 22.70
CA ARG A 482 -16.79 25.36 23.17
C ARG A 482 -15.33 25.79 23.20
N LEU A 483 -14.92 26.69 22.32
CA LEU A 483 -13.51 27.10 22.24
C LEU A 483 -13.09 27.89 23.49
N THR A 484 -12.08 27.38 24.20
CA THR A 484 -11.46 28.03 25.38
C THR A 484 -10.00 28.38 25.16
N PHE A 485 -9.32 27.67 24.24
CA PHE A 485 -7.92 27.88 23.90
C PHE A 485 -7.70 27.82 22.38
N LEU A 486 -6.97 28.80 21.85
CA LEU A 486 -6.63 28.85 20.43
C LEU A 486 -5.15 29.09 20.22
N HIS A 487 -4.48 28.16 19.54
CA HIS A 487 -3.07 28.30 19.15
C HIS A 487 -2.98 28.75 17.70
N LEU A 488 -2.38 29.92 17.48
CA LEU A 488 -2.23 30.60 16.19
C LEU A 488 -0.78 30.60 15.70
N GLN A 489 -0.63 30.57 14.37
CA GLN A 489 0.65 30.84 13.72
C GLN A 489 1.02 32.33 13.78
N PRO A 490 2.33 32.68 13.70
CA PRO A 490 2.80 34.06 13.73
C PRO A 490 2.20 34.98 12.65
N VAL A 491 1.69 34.43 11.55
CA VAL A 491 1.08 35.19 10.46
C VAL A 491 -0.20 35.93 10.91
N TYR A 492 -0.98 35.36 11.83
CA TYR A 492 -2.22 35.99 12.32
C TYR A 492 -1.96 37.26 13.15
N ALA A 493 -0.75 37.40 13.71
CA ALA A 493 -0.36 38.61 14.44
C ALA A 493 -0.20 39.84 13.52
N GLN A 494 -0.22 39.66 12.20
CA GLN A 494 -0.13 40.75 11.21
C GLN A 494 -1.50 41.38 10.89
N THR A 495 -2.59 40.77 11.35
CA THR A 495 -3.97 41.20 11.11
C THR A 495 -4.67 41.55 12.42
N SER A 496 -5.76 42.33 12.36
CA SER A 496 -6.59 42.59 13.54
C SER A 496 -7.20 41.29 14.07
N LEU A 497 -7.18 41.12 15.39
CA LEU A 497 -7.73 39.95 16.09
C LEU A 497 -9.15 40.18 16.65
N GLU A 498 -9.85 41.23 16.20
CA GLU A 498 -11.20 41.58 16.67
C GLU A 498 -12.22 40.46 16.43
N TRP A 499 -12.00 39.64 15.40
CA TRP A 499 -12.81 38.48 15.09
C TRP A 499 -12.86 37.44 16.22
N LEU A 500 -11.91 37.45 17.15
CA LEU A 500 -11.93 36.59 18.32
C LEU A 500 -13.11 36.86 19.26
N ALA A 501 -13.72 38.05 19.16
CA ALA A 501 -14.95 38.38 19.90
C ALA A 501 -16.14 37.46 19.55
N ALA A 502 -16.07 36.72 18.44
CA ALA A 502 -17.05 35.71 18.07
C ALA A 502 -17.05 34.47 19.00
N PHE A 503 -16.02 34.31 19.84
CA PHE A 503 -15.84 33.14 20.72
C PHE A 503 -15.98 33.55 22.21
N PRO A 504 -17.19 33.50 22.78
CA PRO A 504 -17.47 34.07 24.11
C PRO A 504 -16.76 33.33 25.26
N ARG A 505 -16.33 32.09 25.05
CA ARG A 505 -15.63 31.28 26.05
C ARG A 505 -14.12 31.21 25.85
N LEU A 506 -13.58 31.89 24.83
CA LEU A 506 -12.15 31.88 24.56
C LEU A 506 -11.41 32.66 25.64
N GLU A 507 -10.51 31.98 26.35
CA GLU A 507 -9.75 32.56 27.46
C GLU A 507 -8.30 32.85 27.07
N VAL A 508 -7.71 31.99 26.24
CA VAL A 508 -6.28 32.05 25.92
C VAL A 508 -6.05 31.93 24.43
N VAL A 509 -5.27 32.87 23.90
CA VAL A 509 -4.66 32.75 22.57
C VAL A 509 -3.16 32.57 22.74
N HIS A 510 -2.63 31.52 22.10
CA HIS A 510 -1.22 31.20 22.13
C HIS A 510 -0.60 31.39 20.74
N PHE A 511 0.57 32.00 20.65
CA PHE A 511 1.31 32.15 19.40
C PHE A 511 2.63 31.37 19.44
N SER A 512 2.93 30.65 18.37
CA SER A 512 4.28 30.10 18.15
C SER A 512 5.26 31.20 17.75
N GLY A 513 6.48 31.16 18.30
CA GLY A 513 7.62 31.93 17.82
C GLY A 513 7.83 33.27 18.52
N ARG A 514 8.71 34.11 17.94
CA ARG A 514 9.11 35.37 18.57
C ARG A 514 7.91 36.29 18.81
N ARG A 515 7.85 36.85 20.02
CA ARG A 515 6.84 37.83 20.43
C ARG A 515 6.74 38.99 19.44
N ARG A 516 5.53 39.24 18.95
CA ARG A 516 5.18 40.39 18.11
C ARG A 516 4.05 41.20 18.76
N PRO A 517 3.95 42.50 18.47
CA PRO A 517 2.75 43.26 18.83
C PRO A 517 1.54 42.65 18.12
N VAL A 518 0.44 42.53 18.85
CA VAL A 518 -0.87 42.10 18.35
C VAL A 518 -1.87 43.23 18.57
N HIS A 519 -2.83 43.37 17.67
CA HIS A 519 -3.81 44.45 17.69
C HIS A 519 -5.23 43.86 17.64
N GLY A 520 -6.18 44.56 18.26
CA GLY A 520 -7.60 44.17 18.22
C GLY A 520 -7.96 42.96 19.08
N VAL A 521 -7.16 42.62 20.10
CA VAL A 521 -7.48 41.50 21.01
C VAL A 521 -8.56 41.94 22.02
N PRO A 522 -9.68 41.20 22.15
CA PRO A 522 -10.66 41.45 23.19
C PRO A 522 -10.06 41.40 24.61
N ASP A 523 -10.48 42.31 25.50
CA ASP A 523 -9.94 42.46 26.86
C ASP A 523 -10.04 41.20 27.73
N SER A 524 -10.99 40.31 27.42
CA SER A 524 -11.20 39.04 28.13
C SER A 524 -10.18 37.95 27.76
N ILE A 525 -9.36 38.15 26.72
CA ILE A 525 -8.48 37.12 26.15
C ILE A 525 -7.02 37.37 26.55
N ARG A 526 -6.40 36.36 27.17
CA ARG A 526 -4.98 36.38 27.51
C ARG A 526 -4.14 35.91 26.33
N VAL A 527 -3.20 36.74 25.87
CA VAL A 527 -2.25 36.38 24.82
C VAL A 527 -0.94 35.86 25.40
N THR A 528 -0.49 34.70 24.91
CA THR A 528 0.77 34.06 25.32
C THR A 528 1.63 33.72 24.11
N TRP A 529 2.93 33.57 24.31
CA TRP A 529 3.93 33.29 23.27
C TRP A 529 4.89 32.20 23.76
N HIS A 530 5.39 31.36 22.85
CA HIS A 530 6.48 30.43 23.10
C HIS A 530 7.64 30.64 22.12
#